data_AF-A0A067MW88-F1
#
_entry.id   AF-A0A067MW88-F1
#
_cell.length_a   1.000
_cell.length_b   1.000
_cell.length_c   1.000
_cell.angle_alpha   90.00
_cell.angle_beta   90.00
_cell.angle_gamma   90.00
#
_symmetry.space_group_name_H-M   'P 1'
#
loop_
_entity.id
_entity.type
_entity.pdbx_description
1 polymer ?
#
loop_
_entity_poly.entity_id
_entity_poly.type
_entity_poly.pdbx_seq_one_letter_code
_entity_poly.pdbx_strand_id
1 'polypeptide(L)'
;MALDLIRGAMFGCAVGDAIGLHTEFMSRSVSLSTYGPDPRFALEYPAPKGFVPLWEDRHRSKFPPGGWTDDTDQSILILMSFLRSGGRSVTPKDFAKRLRFWIENGFRPLDRLPLGIGLTVKSVVTDADFPEHPTDAAKRQWEKSDRNLASNGAVMRTGIVGALFWQDKDGVGGIERTIKVAAEVAATTHADPRCIISSIIVSALVAASIRDELKSIPDMNHIIKLCEDFMSTYDTPLLSSHLEELHAHLSVSSLDELKLDELEAIGYTYKCLGAGVWALRQILTTPPITPTAKALAYEKIITDLTMQGGDGDTNCAVAGSLLGAALGMSHLPRHWLVSLSNSEWLMNKTDAACYLMGLHHMVYDYEADADTLVDGGLGAFTRAEMDGKVMMLQIEAAERMKAFSSKPPKRRIPKCIIM
;
A
#
# COMPACT_ATOMS: atom_id res chain seq x y z
N MET A 1 -17.61 -14.65 3.63
CA MET A 1 -17.18 -13.49 4.45
C MET A 1 -15.69 -13.24 4.26
N ALA A 2 -14.79 -14.12 4.73
CA ALA A 2 -13.34 -13.95 4.59
C ALA A 2 -12.84 -13.66 3.15
N LEU A 3 -13.37 -14.36 2.14
CA LEU A 3 -13.06 -14.10 0.72
C LEU A 3 -13.24 -12.61 0.34
N ASP A 4 -14.36 -12.01 0.73
CA ASP A 4 -14.66 -10.61 0.39
C ASP A 4 -13.76 -9.63 1.15
N LEU A 5 -13.37 -9.96 2.38
CA LEU A 5 -12.47 -9.16 3.21
C LEU A 5 -11.01 -9.24 2.71
N ILE A 6 -10.56 -10.41 2.26
CA ILE A 6 -9.22 -10.60 1.65
C ILE A 6 -9.13 -9.83 0.32
N ARG A 7 -10.15 -9.97 -0.53
CA ARG A 7 -10.29 -9.12 -1.73
C ARG A 7 -10.30 -7.65 -1.36
N GLY A 8 -11.02 -7.31 -0.29
CA GLY A 8 -11.12 -5.95 0.23
C GLY A 8 -9.75 -5.40 0.62
N ALA A 9 -8.92 -6.14 1.34
CA ALA A 9 -7.57 -5.73 1.71
C ALA A 9 -6.70 -5.43 0.49
N MET A 10 -6.69 -6.33 -0.51
CA MET A 10 -5.86 -6.16 -1.71
C MET A 10 -6.35 -5.00 -2.60
N PHE A 11 -7.66 -4.94 -2.89
CA PHE A 11 -8.22 -3.89 -3.74
C PHE A 11 -8.33 -2.55 -3.03
N GLY A 12 -8.53 -2.56 -1.71
CA GLY A 12 -8.46 -1.36 -0.89
C GLY A 12 -7.06 -0.74 -0.96
N CYS A 13 -6.01 -1.56 -0.80
CA CYS A 13 -4.63 -1.10 -1.01
C CYS A 13 -4.46 -0.46 -2.41
N ALA A 14 -4.79 -1.20 -3.47
CA ALA A 14 -4.58 -0.74 -4.85
C ALA A 14 -5.39 0.49 -5.24
N VAL A 15 -6.62 0.62 -4.76
CA VAL A 15 -7.45 1.82 -4.96
C VAL A 15 -6.92 2.98 -4.13
N GLY A 16 -6.51 2.73 -2.89
CA GLY A 16 -5.92 3.73 -2.01
C GLY A 16 -4.67 4.35 -2.62
N ASP A 17 -3.73 3.50 -3.05
CA ASP A 17 -2.53 3.86 -3.80
C ASP A 17 -2.87 4.77 -5.01
N ALA A 18 -3.71 4.27 -5.93
CA ALA A 18 -4.05 5.00 -7.16
C ALA A 18 -4.76 6.35 -6.92
N ILE A 19 -5.57 6.45 -5.85
CA ILE A 19 -6.22 7.70 -5.47
C ILE A 19 -5.22 8.64 -4.77
N GLY A 20 -4.41 8.13 -3.85
CA GLY A 20 -3.40 8.91 -3.12
C GLY A 20 -2.35 9.56 -4.02
N LEU A 21 -2.01 8.93 -5.16
CA LEU A 21 -1.15 9.48 -6.21
C LEU A 21 -1.62 10.87 -6.72
N HIS A 22 -2.92 11.20 -6.57
CA HIS A 22 -3.44 12.51 -6.97
C HIS A 22 -2.72 13.67 -6.27
N THR A 23 -2.20 13.49 -5.07
CA THR A 23 -1.63 14.54 -4.22
C THR A 23 -0.26 14.20 -3.63
N GLU A 24 0.32 13.05 -3.96
CA GLU A 24 1.71 12.67 -3.63
C GLU A 24 2.74 13.79 -3.92
N PHE A 25 3.54 14.15 -2.91
CA PHE A 25 4.48 15.28 -2.89
C PHE A 25 3.90 16.69 -2.99
N MET A 26 2.57 16.85 -3.02
CA MET A 26 1.96 18.17 -2.80
C MET A 26 1.91 18.47 -1.30
N SER A 27 2.04 19.74 -0.92
CA SER A 27 1.57 20.15 0.39
C SER A 27 0.04 20.08 0.45
N ARG A 28 -0.54 20.06 1.64
CA ARG A 28 -1.99 20.17 1.83
C ARG A 28 -2.55 21.44 1.18
N SER A 29 -1.83 22.56 1.32
CA SER A 29 -2.22 23.84 0.70
C SER A 29 -2.24 23.77 -0.83
N VAL A 30 -1.26 23.09 -1.44
CA VAL A 30 -1.22 22.86 -2.88
C VAL A 30 -2.37 21.94 -3.30
N SER A 31 -2.61 20.86 -2.56
CA SER A 31 -3.74 19.94 -2.81
C SER A 31 -5.08 20.68 -2.83
N LEU A 32 -5.35 21.51 -1.81
CA LEU A 32 -6.55 22.35 -1.72
C LEU A 32 -6.68 23.35 -2.88
N SER A 33 -5.57 23.99 -3.26
CA SER A 33 -5.59 24.94 -4.39
C SER A 33 -5.81 24.27 -5.74
N THR A 34 -5.42 22.99 -5.86
CA THR A 34 -5.48 22.20 -7.09
C THR A 34 -6.86 21.57 -7.28
N TYR A 35 -7.38 20.94 -6.24
CA TYR A 35 -8.59 20.11 -6.32
C TYR A 35 -9.82 20.71 -5.61
N GLY A 36 -9.63 21.77 -4.81
CA GLY A 36 -10.67 22.30 -3.93
C GLY A 36 -10.83 21.48 -2.64
N PRO A 37 -11.78 21.85 -1.76
CA PRO A 37 -11.90 21.25 -0.42
C PRO A 37 -12.60 19.88 -0.38
N ASP A 38 -13.39 19.53 -1.40
CA ASP A 38 -14.18 18.30 -1.45
C ASP A 38 -14.21 17.73 -2.89
N PRO A 39 -13.05 17.25 -3.39
CA PRO A 39 -12.97 16.72 -4.74
C PRO A 39 -13.63 15.35 -4.85
N ARG A 40 -14.12 15.06 -6.05
CA ARG A 40 -14.55 13.71 -6.44
C ARG A 40 -13.53 13.13 -7.41
N PHE A 41 -12.57 12.38 -6.92
CA PHE A 41 -11.49 11.83 -7.74
C PHE A 41 -11.99 10.78 -8.73
N ALA A 42 -11.47 10.81 -9.95
CA ALA A 42 -11.70 9.78 -10.97
C ALA A 42 -10.38 9.13 -11.37
N LEU A 43 -10.37 7.80 -11.37
CA LEU A 43 -9.26 7.00 -11.88
C LEU A 43 -9.28 6.90 -13.41
N GLU A 44 -10.45 7.00 -14.05
CA GLU A 44 -10.56 6.96 -15.51
C GLU A 44 -10.24 8.32 -16.16
N TYR A 45 -9.72 8.26 -17.39
CA TYR A 45 -9.51 9.44 -18.23
C TYR A 45 -10.15 9.26 -19.61
N PRO A 46 -10.92 10.24 -20.11
CA PRO A 46 -11.27 11.51 -19.46
C PRO A 46 -12.23 11.32 -18.27
N ALA A 47 -12.04 12.11 -17.21
CA ALA A 47 -12.89 12.03 -16.02
C ALA A 47 -14.38 12.36 -16.33
N PRO A 48 -15.34 11.67 -15.69
CA PRO A 48 -16.76 11.99 -15.82
C PRO A 48 -17.09 13.40 -15.34
N LYS A 49 -18.26 13.91 -15.79
CA LYS A 49 -18.76 15.21 -15.36
C LYS A 49 -18.90 15.26 -13.84
N GLY A 50 -18.26 16.24 -13.21
CA GLY A 50 -18.31 16.46 -11.77
C GLY A 50 -17.23 15.72 -10.99
N PHE A 51 -16.36 14.97 -11.68
CA PHE A 51 -15.17 14.37 -11.11
C PHE A 51 -13.91 15.13 -11.59
N VAL A 52 -12.82 14.97 -10.84
CA VAL A 52 -11.50 15.53 -11.16
C VAL A 52 -10.55 14.38 -11.51
N PRO A 53 -9.83 14.46 -12.65
CA PRO A 53 -8.82 13.47 -13.02
C PRO A 53 -7.53 13.67 -12.20
N LEU A 54 -6.60 12.73 -12.37
CA LEU A 54 -5.21 12.88 -11.96
C LEU A 54 -4.60 14.19 -12.52
N TRP A 55 -3.90 14.93 -11.65
CA TRP A 55 -3.14 16.11 -12.06
C TRP A 55 -1.88 15.70 -12.82
N GLU A 56 -1.76 16.11 -14.09
CA GLU A 56 -0.64 15.68 -14.93
C GLU A 56 0.59 16.60 -14.72
N ASP A 57 1.62 16.05 -14.06
CA ASP A 57 2.93 16.68 -13.84
C ASP A 57 4.08 15.70 -14.04
N ARG A 58 5.33 16.15 -13.84
CA ARG A 58 6.53 15.33 -14.08
C ARG A 58 6.58 14.03 -13.27
N HIS A 59 5.85 13.94 -12.16
CA HIS A 59 5.78 12.75 -11.34
C HIS A 59 4.62 11.87 -11.78
N ARG A 60 3.39 12.40 -11.68
CA ARG A 60 2.14 11.66 -11.90
C ARG A 60 1.94 11.20 -13.34
N SER A 61 2.45 11.96 -14.31
CA SER A 61 2.35 11.61 -15.73
C SER A 61 3.19 10.39 -16.13
N LYS A 62 3.88 9.72 -15.20
CA LYS A 62 4.54 8.43 -15.45
C LYS A 62 3.61 7.24 -15.22
N PHE A 63 2.51 7.42 -14.51
CA PHE A 63 1.57 6.34 -14.18
C PHE A 63 0.37 6.42 -15.11
N PRO A 64 -0.14 5.30 -15.65
CA PRO A 64 -1.33 5.33 -16.50
C PRO A 64 -2.58 5.72 -15.66
N PRO A 65 -3.64 6.24 -16.29
CA PRO A 65 -4.92 6.45 -15.61
C PRO A 65 -5.41 5.18 -14.88
N GLY A 66 -5.77 5.33 -13.61
CA GLY A 66 -6.15 4.21 -12.75
C GLY A 66 -5.02 3.24 -12.40
N GLY A 67 -3.78 3.57 -12.76
CA GLY A 67 -2.58 2.85 -12.35
C GLY A 67 -2.22 3.14 -10.90
N TRP A 68 -1.68 2.13 -10.25
CA TRP A 68 -1.06 2.19 -8.93
C TRP A 68 0.47 2.37 -9.02
N THR A 69 1.14 2.58 -7.89
CA THR A 69 2.58 2.81 -7.73
C THR A 69 3.31 1.56 -7.23
N ASP A 70 4.47 1.72 -6.58
CA ASP A 70 5.24 0.60 -6.06
C ASP A 70 4.68 -0.01 -4.77
N ASP A 71 3.79 0.68 -4.06
CA ASP A 71 3.06 0.15 -2.91
C ASP A 71 2.31 -1.12 -3.27
N THR A 72 1.50 -1.03 -4.33
CA THR A 72 0.73 -2.16 -4.84
C THR A 72 1.62 -3.16 -5.57
N ASP A 73 2.59 -2.72 -6.38
CA ASP A 73 3.49 -3.65 -7.07
C ASP A 73 4.28 -4.51 -6.06
N GLN A 74 4.84 -3.92 -5.00
CA GLN A 74 5.57 -4.66 -3.98
C GLN A 74 4.66 -5.53 -3.10
N SER A 75 3.41 -5.13 -2.88
CA SER A 75 2.37 -6.00 -2.26
C SER A 75 2.09 -7.22 -3.14
N ILE A 76 2.01 -7.03 -4.47
CA ILE A 76 1.83 -8.11 -5.44
C ILE A 76 3.02 -9.07 -5.40
N LEU A 77 4.26 -8.61 -5.21
CA LEU A 77 5.42 -9.51 -5.09
C LEU A 77 5.30 -10.47 -3.89
N ILE A 78 4.72 -10.01 -2.78
CA ILE A 78 4.42 -10.85 -1.61
C ILE A 78 3.33 -11.87 -1.95
N LEU A 79 2.26 -11.44 -2.63
CA LEU A 79 1.22 -12.33 -3.13
C LEU A 79 1.80 -13.40 -4.07
N MET A 80 2.66 -13.03 -5.02
CA MET A 80 3.29 -13.96 -5.95
C MET A 80 4.20 -14.97 -5.23
N SER A 81 4.92 -14.54 -4.20
CA SER A 81 5.72 -15.43 -3.34
C SER A 81 4.83 -16.47 -2.66
N PHE A 82 3.70 -16.02 -2.08
CA PHE A 82 2.72 -16.90 -1.44
C PHE A 82 2.13 -17.91 -2.43
N LEU A 83 1.68 -17.45 -3.60
CA LEU A 83 1.13 -18.33 -4.65
C LEU A 83 2.16 -19.38 -5.08
N ARG A 84 3.41 -18.98 -5.36
CA ARG A 84 4.47 -19.90 -5.79
C ARG A 84 4.83 -20.96 -4.74
N SER A 85 4.60 -20.66 -3.46
CA SER A 85 4.79 -21.63 -2.37
C SER A 85 3.65 -22.66 -2.26
N GLY A 86 2.58 -22.52 -3.05
CA GLY A 86 1.34 -23.27 -2.91
C GLY A 86 0.53 -22.83 -1.68
N GLY A 87 0.62 -21.54 -1.31
CA GLY A 87 -0.13 -20.94 -0.21
C GLY A 87 0.42 -21.28 1.19
N ARG A 88 1.71 -21.58 1.29
CA ARG A 88 2.34 -22.11 2.50
C ARG A 88 3.17 -21.07 3.23
N SER A 89 3.95 -20.27 2.50
CA SER A 89 4.93 -19.34 3.09
C SER A 89 5.28 -18.19 2.15
N VAL A 90 5.83 -17.14 2.75
CA VAL A 90 6.60 -16.08 2.09
C VAL A 90 7.92 -16.02 2.85
N THR A 91 9.05 -16.06 2.16
CA THR A 91 10.38 -16.01 2.83
C THR A 91 11.11 -14.74 2.44
N PRO A 92 11.95 -14.16 3.32
CA PRO A 92 12.76 -12.99 2.98
C PRO A 92 13.57 -13.17 1.71
N LYS A 93 14.16 -14.36 1.52
CA LYS A 93 14.99 -14.69 0.35
C LYS A 93 14.20 -14.68 -0.96
N ASP A 94 13.01 -15.29 -0.99
CA ASP A 94 12.17 -15.29 -2.19
C ASP A 94 11.64 -13.88 -2.51
N PHE A 95 11.17 -13.17 -1.48
CA PHE A 95 10.73 -11.78 -1.64
C PHE A 95 11.87 -10.86 -2.13
N ALA A 96 13.08 -11.01 -1.60
CA ALA A 96 14.26 -10.26 -2.05
C ALA A 96 14.60 -10.50 -3.53
N LYS A 97 14.55 -11.76 -3.99
CA LYS A 97 14.77 -12.10 -5.41
C LYS A 97 13.75 -11.44 -6.32
N ARG A 98 12.47 -11.48 -5.93
CA ARG A 98 11.37 -10.83 -6.66
C ARG A 98 11.53 -9.31 -6.68
N LEU A 99 11.86 -8.71 -5.55
CA LEU A 99 12.04 -7.27 -5.43
C LEU A 99 13.22 -6.79 -6.27
N ARG A 100 14.36 -7.50 -6.21
CA ARG A 100 15.53 -7.19 -7.04
C ARG A 100 15.19 -7.30 -8.53
N PHE A 101 14.52 -8.39 -8.93
CA PHE A 101 14.11 -8.56 -10.31
C PHE A 101 13.15 -7.44 -10.76
N TRP A 102 12.16 -7.09 -9.93
CA TRP A 102 11.25 -5.98 -10.20
C TRP A 102 12.01 -4.66 -10.36
N ILE A 103 12.97 -4.32 -9.49
CA ILE A 103 13.79 -3.10 -9.64
C ILE A 103 14.55 -3.07 -10.98
N GLU A 104 15.02 -4.21 -11.45
CA GLU A 104 15.79 -4.34 -12.69
C GLU A 104 14.91 -4.40 -13.95
N ASN A 105 13.67 -4.91 -13.85
CA ASN A 105 12.85 -5.31 -15.01
C ASN A 105 11.41 -4.82 -14.99
N GLY A 106 10.98 -4.19 -13.90
CA GLY A 106 9.57 -3.92 -13.63
C GLY A 106 8.75 -5.17 -13.33
N PHE A 107 7.42 -5.02 -13.28
CA PHE A 107 6.51 -6.15 -13.09
C PHE A 107 6.11 -6.76 -14.43
N ARG A 108 6.87 -7.80 -14.82
CA ARG A 108 6.78 -8.45 -16.13
C ARG A 108 5.39 -8.93 -16.54
N PRO A 109 4.59 -9.59 -15.67
CA PRO A 109 3.26 -10.07 -16.07
C PRO A 109 2.29 -8.98 -16.57
N LEU A 110 2.50 -7.73 -16.16
CA LEU A 110 1.68 -6.58 -16.58
C LEU A 110 2.47 -5.57 -17.43
N ASP A 111 3.70 -5.90 -17.83
CA ASP A 111 4.60 -5.03 -18.57
C ASP A 111 4.79 -3.64 -17.95
N ARG A 112 4.77 -3.57 -16.61
CA ARG A 112 4.91 -2.31 -15.85
C ARG A 112 6.38 -2.04 -15.56
N LEU A 113 6.82 -0.79 -15.71
CA LEU A 113 8.18 -0.35 -15.31
C LEU A 113 8.29 -0.17 -13.78
N PRO A 114 9.51 -0.29 -13.20
CA PRO A 114 9.70 -0.15 -11.75
C PRO A 114 9.80 1.33 -11.36
N LEU A 115 8.64 1.97 -11.25
CA LEU A 115 8.50 3.35 -10.82
C LEU A 115 8.38 3.42 -9.28
N GLY A 116 8.55 4.60 -8.69
CA GLY A 116 8.28 4.83 -7.26
C GLY A 116 9.37 4.38 -6.26
N ILE A 117 10.39 3.63 -6.70
CA ILE A 117 11.41 3.02 -5.80
C ILE A 117 12.00 4.03 -4.77
N GLY A 118 11.69 3.79 -3.50
CA GLY A 118 12.22 4.55 -2.36
C GLY A 118 13.74 4.39 -2.15
N LEU A 119 14.38 5.41 -1.58
CA LEU A 119 15.84 5.47 -1.37
C LEU A 119 16.36 4.34 -0.47
N THR A 120 15.65 4.00 0.61
CA THR A 120 16.02 2.89 1.52
C THR A 120 16.04 1.56 0.79
N VAL A 121 15.02 1.26 -0.01
CA VAL A 121 14.98 0.03 -0.81
C VAL A 121 16.16 0.00 -1.78
N LYS A 122 16.43 1.13 -2.45
CA LYS A 122 17.54 1.26 -3.41
C LYS A 122 18.91 1.07 -2.75
N SER A 123 19.12 1.56 -1.52
CA SER A 123 20.40 1.40 -0.81
C SER A 123 20.62 -0.03 -0.32
N VAL A 124 19.54 -0.75 0.04
CA VAL A 124 19.62 -2.14 0.53
C VAL A 124 19.78 -3.14 -0.61
N VAL A 125 19.04 -2.98 -1.70
CA VAL A 125 19.05 -3.94 -2.83
C VAL A 125 20.37 -3.91 -3.61
N THR A 126 21.13 -2.81 -3.52
CA THR A 126 22.47 -2.71 -4.14
C THR A 126 23.57 -3.42 -3.36
N ASP A 127 23.28 -3.90 -2.14
CA ASP A 127 24.19 -4.77 -1.39
C ASP A 127 24.36 -6.12 -2.12
N ALA A 128 25.60 -6.57 -2.28
CA ALA A 128 25.91 -7.78 -3.04
C ALA A 128 25.30 -9.04 -2.44
N ASP A 129 25.15 -9.10 -1.11
CA ASP A 129 24.58 -10.28 -0.44
C ASP A 129 23.04 -10.24 -0.38
N PHE A 130 22.40 -9.14 -0.80
CA PHE A 130 20.95 -8.97 -0.69
C PHE A 130 20.11 -10.15 -1.21
N PRO A 131 20.44 -10.80 -2.36
CA PRO A 131 19.65 -11.94 -2.85
C PRO A 131 19.71 -13.19 -1.97
N GLU A 132 20.76 -13.33 -1.17
CA GLU A 132 21.03 -14.53 -0.36
C GLU A 132 20.76 -14.27 1.14
N HIS A 133 21.11 -13.08 1.62
CA HIS A 133 21.02 -12.63 3.01
C HIS A 133 20.37 -11.23 3.12
N PRO A 134 19.11 -11.05 2.68
CA PRO A 134 18.50 -9.73 2.57
C PRO A 134 18.33 -9.01 3.90
N THR A 135 18.00 -9.75 4.97
CA THR A 135 17.86 -9.17 6.32
C THR A 135 19.18 -8.63 6.85
N ASP A 136 20.29 -9.32 6.57
CA ASP A 136 21.62 -8.85 6.96
C ASP A 136 22.05 -7.64 6.14
N ALA A 137 21.75 -7.62 4.84
CA ALA A 137 21.96 -6.46 3.99
C ALA A 137 21.18 -5.23 4.48
N ALA A 138 19.90 -5.40 4.82
CA ALA A 138 19.08 -4.34 5.41
C ALA A 138 19.65 -3.85 6.75
N LYS A 139 20.07 -4.77 7.62
CA LYS A 139 20.70 -4.44 8.91
C LYS A 139 21.98 -3.65 8.74
N ARG A 140 22.85 -4.02 7.78
CA ARG A 140 24.08 -3.27 7.49
C ARG A 140 23.78 -1.84 7.05
N GLN A 141 22.78 -1.62 6.20
CA GLN A 141 22.42 -0.26 5.78
C GLN A 141 21.84 0.56 6.93
N TRP A 142 21.00 -0.05 7.77
CA TRP A 142 20.49 0.57 8.98
C TRP A 142 21.62 0.94 9.96
N GLU A 143 22.60 0.06 10.18
CA GLU A 143 23.76 0.35 11.02
C GLU A 143 24.63 1.48 10.44
N LYS A 144 24.81 1.53 9.11
CA LYS A 144 25.54 2.62 8.42
C LYS A 144 24.84 3.97 8.50
N SER A 145 23.51 3.99 8.67
CA SER A 145 22.72 5.22 8.82
C SER A 145 22.56 5.63 10.29
N ASP A 146 23.50 5.25 11.16
CA ASP A 146 23.45 5.46 12.61
C ASP A 146 22.12 4.97 13.24
N ARG A 147 21.60 3.86 12.71
CA ARG A 147 20.32 3.26 13.10
C ARG A 147 19.10 4.16 12.95
N ASN A 148 19.15 5.11 12.01
CA ASN A 148 18.05 6.01 11.69
C ASN A 148 17.60 5.87 10.23
N LEU A 149 16.80 4.84 9.92
CA LEU A 149 16.33 4.55 8.55
C LEU A 149 14.85 4.14 8.53
N ALA A 150 14.00 4.95 9.18
CA ALA A 150 12.61 4.60 9.46
C ALA A 150 11.61 5.07 8.38
N SER A 151 11.86 4.71 7.12
CA SER A 151 10.93 4.98 6.02
C SER A 151 9.74 4.01 5.98
N ASN A 152 8.63 4.45 5.41
CA ASN A 152 7.37 3.69 5.28
C ASN A 152 7.39 2.56 4.23
N GLY A 153 8.47 2.41 3.46
CA GLY A 153 8.57 1.44 2.38
C GLY A 153 8.28 -0.02 2.77
N ALA A 154 8.40 -0.39 4.04
CA ALA A 154 7.97 -1.71 4.53
C ALA A 154 6.46 -1.78 4.86
N VAL A 155 5.92 -0.78 5.57
CA VAL A 155 4.52 -0.79 6.00
C VAL A 155 3.57 -0.69 4.80
N MET A 156 3.97 0.04 3.76
CA MET A 156 3.18 0.26 2.55
C MET A 156 2.71 -1.02 1.85
N ARG A 157 3.51 -2.09 1.95
CA ARG A 157 3.29 -3.34 1.20
C ARG A 157 2.84 -4.53 2.05
N THR A 158 2.74 -4.38 3.37
CA THR A 158 2.58 -5.54 4.28
C THR A 158 1.15 -5.86 4.65
N GLY A 159 0.16 -5.00 4.34
CA GLY A 159 -1.25 -5.29 4.58
C GLY A 159 -1.72 -6.63 3.99
N ILE A 160 -1.21 -7.02 2.81
CA ILE A 160 -1.49 -8.32 2.18
C ILE A 160 -0.99 -9.51 3.00
N VAL A 161 0.07 -9.36 3.82
CA VAL A 161 0.54 -10.42 4.73
C VAL A 161 -0.56 -10.79 5.72
N GLY A 162 -1.24 -9.77 6.27
CA GLY A 162 -2.41 -9.98 7.12
C GLY A 162 -3.50 -10.80 6.42
N ALA A 163 -3.78 -10.50 5.15
CA ALA A 163 -4.81 -11.20 4.40
C ALA A 163 -4.44 -12.63 3.95
N LEU A 164 -3.14 -12.95 3.88
CA LEU A 164 -2.65 -14.28 3.47
C LEU A 164 -2.37 -15.21 4.66
N PHE A 165 -2.05 -14.64 5.82
CA PHE A 165 -1.63 -15.38 7.02
C PHE A 165 -2.57 -15.19 8.21
N TRP A 166 -3.79 -14.67 7.98
CA TRP A 166 -4.79 -14.39 9.03
C TRP A 166 -5.20 -15.61 9.87
N GLN A 167 -4.99 -16.83 9.37
CA GLN A 167 -5.28 -18.06 10.09
C GLN A 167 -4.11 -19.04 10.07
N ASP A 168 -3.98 -19.76 11.17
CA ASP A 168 -3.15 -20.96 11.26
C ASP A 168 -3.84 -22.14 10.58
N LYS A 169 -3.10 -23.24 10.40
CA LYS A 169 -3.60 -24.43 9.67
C LYS A 169 -4.83 -25.07 10.33
N ASP A 170 -4.98 -24.90 11.65
CA ASP A 170 -6.13 -25.42 12.42
C ASP A 170 -7.30 -24.43 12.47
N GLY A 171 -7.14 -23.21 11.93
CA GLY A 171 -8.15 -22.16 11.94
C GLY A 171 -8.42 -21.54 13.32
N VAL A 172 -7.67 -21.91 14.36
CA VAL A 172 -7.90 -21.44 15.74
C VAL A 172 -7.18 -20.11 15.98
N GLY A 173 -5.88 -20.06 15.66
CA GLY A 173 -5.03 -18.88 15.76
C GLY A 173 -4.73 -18.23 14.41
N GLY A 174 -3.78 -17.30 14.37
CA GLY A 174 -3.26 -16.74 13.12
C GLY A 174 -2.61 -15.36 13.24
N ILE A 175 -2.96 -14.58 14.28
CA ILE A 175 -2.36 -13.25 14.49
C ILE A 175 -0.85 -13.37 14.76
N GLU A 176 -0.41 -14.30 15.62
CA GLU A 176 1.02 -14.50 15.89
C GLU A 176 1.80 -14.89 14.63
N ARG A 177 1.23 -15.79 13.80
CA ARG A 177 1.81 -16.16 12.50
C ARG A 177 1.89 -14.96 11.56
N THR A 178 0.84 -14.16 11.49
CA THR A 178 0.82 -12.91 10.72
C THR A 178 1.93 -11.96 11.17
N ILE A 179 2.05 -11.71 12.47
CA ILE A 179 3.08 -10.83 13.05
C ILE A 179 4.47 -11.31 12.66
N LYS A 180 4.74 -12.62 12.81
CA LYS A 180 6.04 -13.19 12.47
C LYS A 180 6.38 -13.01 10.98
N VAL A 181 5.47 -13.38 10.08
CA VAL A 181 5.72 -13.25 8.63
C VAL A 181 5.87 -11.78 8.22
N ALA A 182 5.06 -10.88 8.80
CA ALA A 182 5.15 -9.45 8.53
C ALA A 182 6.48 -8.87 8.99
N ALA A 183 7.00 -9.30 10.15
CA ALA A 183 8.32 -8.90 10.63
C ALA A 183 9.44 -9.37 9.69
N GLU A 184 9.40 -10.64 9.26
CA GLU A 184 10.38 -11.22 8.33
C GLU A 184 10.37 -10.49 6.96
N VAL A 185 9.19 -10.21 6.41
CA VAL A 185 9.04 -9.46 5.14
C VAL A 185 9.48 -8.01 5.27
N ALA A 186 9.14 -7.33 6.38
CA ALA A 186 9.58 -5.95 6.63
C ALA A 186 11.11 -5.88 6.74
N ALA A 187 11.70 -6.76 7.55
CA ALA A 187 13.14 -6.83 7.79
C ALA A 187 13.96 -7.16 6.53
N THR A 188 13.32 -7.63 5.45
CA THR A 188 13.99 -7.87 4.16
C THR A 188 14.61 -6.58 3.62
N THR A 189 13.98 -5.41 3.83
CA THR A 189 14.55 -4.11 3.39
C THR A 189 14.62 -3.04 4.47
N HIS A 190 13.87 -3.16 5.56
CA HIS A 190 13.84 -2.17 6.63
C HIS A 190 14.10 -2.86 7.98
N ALA A 191 15.37 -2.86 8.40
CA ALA A 191 15.78 -3.44 9.69
C ALA A 191 15.50 -2.52 10.90
N ASP A 192 15.11 -1.26 10.66
CA ASP A 192 14.76 -0.31 11.72
C ASP A 192 13.51 -0.83 12.47
N PRO A 193 13.56 -0.98 13.80
CA PRO A 193 12.45 -1.55 14.56
C PRO A 193 11.16 -0.73 14.46
N ARG A 194 11.24 0.57 14.14
CA ARG A 194 10.07 1.43 13.89
C ARG A 194 9.32 1.00 12.62
N CYS A 195 10.05 0.58 11.57
CA CYS A 195 9.44 0.05 10.35
C CYS A 195 8.79 -1.32 10.58
N ILE A 196 9.46 -2.17 11.38
CA ILE A 196 9.00 -3.52 11.69
C ILE A 196 7.70 -3.45 12.49
N ILE A 197 7.65 -2.70 13.59
CA ILE A 197 6.43 -2.55 14.40
C ILE A 197 5.27 -1.96 13.58
N SER A 198 5.54 -0.99 12.71
CA SER A 198 4.51 -0.43 11.82
C SER A 198 3.91 -1.49 10.89
N SER A 199 4.77 -2.30 10.28
CA SER A 199 4.37 -3.34 9.33
C SER A 199 3.57 -4.47 10.00
N ILE A 200 4.00 -4.90 11.19
CA ILE A 200 3.28 -5.96 11.92
C ILE A 200 1.94 -5.46 12.46
N ILE A 201 1.81 -4.21 12.91
CA ILE A 201 0.53 -3.64 13.37
C ILE A 201 -0.48 -3.63 12.21
N VAL A 202 -0.11 -3.10 11.04
CA VAL A 202 -1.01 -3.07 9.87
C VAL A 202 -1.44 -4.48 9.48
N SER A 203 -0.49 -5.42 9.40
CA SER A 203 -0.77 -6.81 9.04
C SER A 203 -1.68 -7.50 10.06
N ALA A 204 -1.41 -7.33 11.36
CA ALA A 204 -2.19 -7.93 12.43
C ALA A 204 -3.62 -7.36 12.49
N LEU A 205 -3.80 -6.05 12.24
CA LEU A 205 -5.13 -5.44 12.18
C LEU A 205 -5.93 -5.90 10.95
N VAL A 206 -5.28 -6.11 9.79
CA VAL A 206 -5.92 -6.74 8.63
C VAL A 206 -6.37 -8.17 8.98
N ALA A 207 -5.48 -8.97 9.58
CA ALA A 207 -5.80 -10.34 9.99
C ALA A 207 -6.97 -10.37 10.99
N ALA A 208 -6.92 -9.55 12.04
CA ALA A 208 -7.97 -9.45 13.06
C ALA A 208 -9.32 -9.00 12.46
N SER A 209 -9.30 -8.13 11.45
CA SER A 209 -10.51 -7.73 10.71
C SER A 209 -11.13 -8.92 9.97
N ILE A 210 -10.32 -9.72 9.28
CA ILE A 210 -10.78 -10.91 8.53
C ILE A 210 -11.33 -11.99 9.47
N ARG A 211 -10.75 -12.09 10.67
CA ARG A 211 -11.16 -13.00 11.74
C ARG A 211 -12.42 -12.56 12.50
N ASP A 212 -12.94 -11.37 12.21
CA ASP A 212 -14.05 -10.75 12.97
C ASP A 212 -13.71 -10.54 14.46
N GLU A 213 -12.41 -10.33 14.76
CA GLU A 213 -11.87 -10.06 16.10
C GLU A 213 -11.69 -8.56 16.38
N LEU A 214 -11.90 -7.71 15.37
CA LEU A 214 -11.71 -6.26 15.46
C LEU A 214 -13.05 -5.51 15.34
N LYS A 215 -13.76 -5.34 16.46
CA LYS A 215 -15.11 -4.72 16.50
C LYS A 215 -15.15 -3.38 17.20
N SER A 216 -14.11 -3.05 17.96
CA SER A 216 -14.07 -1.88 18.82
C SER A 216 -12.64 -1.35 19.00
N ILE A 217 -12.52 -0.16 19.58
CA ILE A 217 -11.21 0.43 19.92
C ILE A 217 -10.44 -0.41 20.97
N PRO A 218 -11.07 -0.96 22.02
CA PRO A 218 -10.41 -1.93 22.89
C PRO A 218 -9.80 -3.14 22.16
N ASP A 219 -10.50 -3.69 21.16
CA ASP A 219 -9.97 -4.80 20.37
C ASP A 219 -8.73 -4.37 19.57
N MET A 220 -8.80 -3.20 18.93
CA MET A 220 -7.66 -2.63 18.19
C MET A 220 -6.45 -2.44 19.09
N ASN A 221 -6.65 -1.90 20.29
CA ASN A 221 -5.58 -1.70 21.27
C ASN A 221 -5.00 -3.03 21.75
N HIS A 222 -5.83 -4.08 21.89
CA HIS A 222 -5.35 -5.42 22.23
C HIS A 222 -4.44 -5.99 21.14
N ILE A 223 -4.83 -5.88 19.86
CA ILE A 223 -3.99 -6.33 18.73
C ILE A 223 -2.67 -5.56 18.66
N ILE A 224 -2.71 -4.23 18.85
CA ILE A 224 -1.49 -3.40 18.92
C ILE A 224 -0.59 -3.87 20.07
N LYS A 225 -1.17 -4.18 21.23
CA LYS A 225 -0.42 -4.67 22.38
C LYS A 225 0.30 -5.99 22.11
N LEU A 226 -0.33 -6.93 21.39
CA LEU A 226 0.31 -8.17 20.96
C LEU A 226 1.55 -7.90 20.08
N CYS A 227 1.48 -6.88 19.21
CA CYS A 227 2.60 -6.48 18.37
C CYS A 227 3.75 -5.86 19.18
N GLU A 228 3.43 -5.04 20.19
CA GLU A 228 4.43 -4.49 21.11
C GLU A 228 5.12 -5.58 21.94
N ASP A 229 4.34 -6.54 22.45
CA ASP A 229 4.86 -7.66 23.23
C ASP A 229 5.80 -8.53 22.38
N PHE A 230 5.46 -8.79 21.11
CA PHE A 230 6.37 -9.41 20.16
C PHE A 230 7.67 -8.61 20.01
N MET A 231 7.57 -7.29 19.77
CA MET A 231 8.75 -6.42 19.58
C MET A 231 9.62 -6.29 20.83
N SER A 232 9.07 -6.49 22.03
CA SER A 232 9.83 -6.46 23.28
C SER A 232 10.87 -7.60 23.37
N THR A 233 10.66 -8.68 22.62
CA THR A 233 11.53 -9.86 22.57
C THR A 233 12.28 -10.00 21.24
N TYR A 234 12.09 -9.04 20.32
CA TYR A 234 12.71 -9.05 19.00
C TYR A 234 14.20 -8.70 19.08
N ASP A 235 15.02 -9.24 18.17
CA ASP A 235 16.48 -9.08 18.17
C ASP A 235 16.94 -7.61 18.20
N THR A 236 16.14 -6.72 17.60
CA THR A 236 16.30 -5.27 17.64
C THR A 236 15.10 -4.65 18.35
N PRO A 237 15.10 -4.56 19.70
CA PRO A 237 13.93 -4.04 20.42
C PRO A 237 13.75 -2.53 20.20
N LEU A 238 12.52 -2.08 20.37
CA LEU A 238 12.19 -0.64 20.36
C LEU A 238 12.78 0.03 21.61
N LEU A 239 13.32 1.24 21.43
CA LEU A 239 13.66 2.12 22.54
C LEU A 239 12.37 2.70 23.15
N SER A 240 12.40 3.08 24.42
CA SER A 240 11.25 3.71 25.09
C SER A 240 10.75 4.95 24.34
N SER A 241 11.66 5.77 23.82
CA SER A 241 11.32 6.94 22.99
C SER A 241 10.59 6.56 21.69
N HIS A 242 10.95 5.43 21.07
CA HIS A 242 10.26 4.93 19.88
C HIS A 242 8.85 4.43 20.20
N LEU A 243 8.62 3.91 21.40
CA LEU A 243 7.28 3.48 21.86
C LEU A 243 6.40 4.69 22.21
N GLU A 244 6.96 5.69 22.92
CA GLU A 244 6.25 6.95 23.21
C GLU A 244 5.81 7.65 21.92
N GLU A 245 6.69 7.73 20.93
CA GLU A 245 6.39 8.31 19.62
C GLU A 245 5.36 7.49 18.84
N LEU A 246 5.44 6.15 18.89
CA LEU A 246 4.45 5.24 18.30
C LEU A 246 3.07 5.54 18.87
N HIS A 247 2.94 5.59 20.20
CA HIS A 247 1.67 5.86 20.86
C HIS A 247 1.10 7.24 20.51
N ALA A 248 1.95 8.26 20.41
CA ALA A 248 1.52 9.59 19.98
C ALA A 248 0.87 9.55 18.58
N HIS A 249 1.52 8.92 17.60
CA HIS A 249 0.99 8.79 16.24
C HIS A 249 -0.24 7.89 16.15
N LEU A 250 -0.33 6.85 16.97
CA LEU A 250 -1.50 5.99 17.03
C LEU A 250 -2.69 6.71 17.66
N SER A 251 -2.48 7.63 18.61
CA SER A 251 -3.56 8.28 19.38
C SER A 251 -4.15 9.56 18.79
N VAL A 252 -3.71 9.99 17.60
CA VAL A 252 -4.16 11.26 16.98
C VAL A 252 -5.68 11.35 16.86
N SER A 253 -6.23 12.53 17.12
CA SER A 253 -7.67 12.80 16.99
C SER A 253 -8.04 13.28 15.59
N SER A 254 -7.10 13.93 14.90
CA SER A 254 -7.26 14.50 13.57
C SER A 254 -6.05 14.24 12.67
N LEU A 255 -6.25 14.26 11.35
CA LEU A 255 -5.17 14.12 10.38
C LEU A 255 -4.13 15.24 10.46
N ASP A 256 -4.54 16.43 10.91
CA ASP A 256 -3.68 17.61 11.07
C ASP A 256 -2.51 17.36 12.04
N GLU A 257 -2.72 16.52 13.06
CA GLU A 257 -1.70 16.17 14.06
C GLU A 257 -0.57 15.32 13.47
N LEU A 258 -0.84 14.55 12.41
CA LEU A 258 0.16 13.69 11.76
C LEU A 258 1.14 14.48 10.88
N LYS A 259 0.77 15.70 10.47
CA LYS A 259 1.59 16.55 9.58
C LYS A 259 2.13 15.77 8.38
N LEU A 260 1.22 15.15 7.63
CA LEU A 260 1.56 14.20 6.56
C LEU A 260 2.38 14.82 5.42
N ASP A 261 2.30 16.15 5.23
CA ASP A 261 3.07 16.90 4.23
C ASP A 261 4.35 17.57 4.77
N GLU A 262 4.80 17.22 5.98
CA GLU A 262 6.07 17.71 6.52
C GLU A 262 7.25 17.19 5.70
N LEU A 263 7.93 18.10 4.99
CA LEU A 263 8.94 17.78 3.98
C LEU A 263 10.06 16.85 4.46
N GLU A 264 10.55 17.03 5.69
CA GLU A 264 11.68 16.27 6.23
C GLU A 264 11.29 14.86 6.71
N ALA A 265 9.99 14.58 6.84
CA ALA A 265 9.45 13.35 7.39
C ALA A 265 8.29 12.78 6.57
N ILE A 266 8.20 13.14 5.28
CA ILE A 266 7.09 12.80 4.39
C ILE A 266 6.87 11.28 4.34
N GLY A 267 7.94 10.50 4.18
CA GLY A 267 7.91 9.04 4.13
C GLY A 267 8.17 8.35 5.48
N TYR A 268 7.90 9.02 6.62
CA TYR A 268 8.17 8.43 7.93
C TYR A 268 7.15 7.35 8.31
N THR A 269 7.64 6.20 8.77
CA THR A 269 6.79 5.00 8.99
C THR A 269 5.65 5.20 9.99
N TYR A 270 5.85 5.95 11.07
CA TYR A 270 4.78 6.16 12.07
C TYR A 270 3.70 7.12 11.62
N LYS A 271 4.00 8.06 10.71
CA LYS A 271 2.98 8.91 10.10
C LYS A 271 2.05 8.10 9.20
N CYS A 272 2.64 7.24 8.37
CA CYS A 272 1.89 6.32 7.53
C CYS A 272 1.04 5.33 8.34
N LEU A 273 1.64 4.71 9.37
CA LEU A 273 0.90 3.87 10.31
C LEU A 273 -0.24 4.64 10.99
N GLY A 274 0.04 5.84 11.49
CA GLY A 274 -0.94 6.70 12.16
C GLY A 274 -2.11 7.05 11.23
N ALA A 275 -1.84 7.34 9.96
CA ALA A 275 -2.88 7.57 8.94
C ALA A 275 -3.80 6.35 8.76
N GLY A 276 -3.23 5.16 8.63
CA GLY A 276 -3.98 3.91 8.50
C GLY A 276 -4.81 3.58 9.75
N VAL A 277 -4.24 3.74 10.95
CA VAL A 277 -4.93 3.48 12.21
C VAL A 277 -6.01 4.53 12.48
N TRP A 278 -5.77 5.79 12.14
CA TRP A 278 -6.80 6.84 12.19
C TRP A 278 -7.98 6.50 11.28
N ALA A 279 -7.72 6.03 10.06
CA ALA A 279 -8.75 5.63 9.10
C ALA A 279 -9.61 4.47 9.65
N LEU A 280 -8.97 3.42 10.16
CA LEU A 280 -9.66 2.28 10.75
C LEU A 280 -10.50 2.68 11.97
N ARG A 281 -9.98 3.56 12.82
CA ARG A 281 -10.70 4.13 13.97
C ARG A 281 -12.01 4.81 13.55
N GLN A 282 -12.05 5.48 12.39
CA GLN A 282 -13.30 6.12 11.92
C GLN A 282 -14.41 5.08 11.72
N ILE A 283 -14.07 3.93 11.12
CA ILE A 283 -15.00 2.83 10.89
C ILE A 283 -15.40 2.13 12.20
N LEU A 284 -14.47 1.93 13.12
CA LEU A 284 -14.76 1.31 14.42
C LEU A 284 -15.62 2.19 15.33
N THR A 285 -15.44 3.52 15.24
CA THR A 285 -16.17 4.48 16.09
C THR A 285 -17.55 4.79 15.54
N THR A 286 -17.68 4.89 14.20
CA THR A 286 -18.96 5.11 13.53
C THR A 286 -19.20 4.02 12.48
N PRO A 287 -19.60 2.79 12.91
CA PRO A 287 -19.72 1.66 12.00
C PRO A 287 -20.78 1.88 10.91
N PRO A 288 -20.40 1.91 9.62
CA PRO A 288 -21.36 1.99 8.53
C PRO A 288 -22.15 0.69 8.38
N ILE A 289 -23.48 0.80 8.45
CA ILE A 289 -24.39 -0.36 8.55
C ILE A 289 -24.92 -0.83 7.18
N THR A 290 -25.02 0.06 6.18
CA THR A 290 -25.54 -0.28 4.85
C THR A 290 -24.42 -0.37 3.82
N PRO A 291 -24.56 -1.17 2.74
CA PRO A 291 -23.58 -1.23 1.66
C PRO A 291 -23.20 0.15 1.11
N THR A 292 -24.18 1.03 0.91
CA THR A 292 -23.95 2.40 0.44
C THR A 292 -23.17 3.23 1.45
N ALA A 293 -23.50 3.13 2.75
CA ALA A 293 -22.77 3.85 3.79
C ALA A 293 -21.32 3.38 3.90
N LYS A 294 -21.06 2.08 3.71
CA LYS A 294 -19.70 1.51 3.70
C LYS A 294 -18.87 2.07 2.55
N ALA A 295 -19.42 2.09 1.33
CA ALA A 295 -18.73 2.65 0.17
C ALA A 295 -18.43 4.13 0.34
N LEU A 296 -19.41 4.91 0.82
CA LEU A 296 -19.22 6.34 1.10
C LEU A 296 -18.20 6.59 2.21
N ALA A 297 -18.16 5.75 3.25
CA ALA A 297 -17.17 5.88 4.31
C ALA A 297 -15.74 5.64 3.79
N TYR A 298 -15.53 4.57 3.01
CA TYR A 298 -14.25 4.32 2.35
C TYR A 298 -13.83 5.49 1.45
N GLU A 299 -14.72 5.90 0.54
CA GLU A 299 -14.47 7.00 -0.41
C GLU A 299 -14.08 8.28 0.31
N LYS A 300 -14.83 8.63 1.36
CA LYS A 300 -14.59 9.85 2.13
C LYS A 300 -13.26 9.79 2.88
N ILE A 301 -12.97 8.70 3.59
CA ILE A 301 -11.74 8.58 4.39
C ILE A 301 -10.50 8.62 3.49
N ILE A 302 -10.51 7.91 2.36
CA ILE A 302 -9.40 7.94 1.40
C ILE A 302 -9.26 9.31 0.73
N THR A 303 -10.37 9.97 0.41
CA THR A 303 -10.36 11.34 -0.13
C THR A 303 -9.77 12.33 0.89
N ASP A 304 -10.18 12.26 2.15
CA ASP A 304 -9.68 13.12 3.23
C ASP A 304 -8.16 12.95 3.45
N LEU A 305 -7.67 11.70 3.38
CA LEU A 305 -6.25 11.35 3.48
C LEU A 305 -5.47 11.84 2.27
N THR A 306 -5.96 11.58 1.06
CA THR A 306 -5.37 12.08 -0.19
C THR A 306 -5.22 13.59 -0.12
N MET A 307 -6.23 14.30 0.35
CA MET A 307 -6.18 15.77 0.45
C MET A 307 -5.19 16.32 1.48
N GLN A 308 -4.57 15.49 2.32
CA GLN A 308 -3.43 15.93 3.15
C GLN A 308 -2.15 16.14 2.34
N GLY A 309 -2.06 15.59 1.13
CA GLY A 309 -0.82 15.58 0.35
C GLY A 309 0.25 14.74 1.02
N GLY A 310 1.51 15.18 0.91
CA GLY A 310 2.64 14.44 1.46
C GLY A 310 2.85 13.12 0.72
N ASP A 311 3.07 12.03 1.46
CA ASP A 311 3.19 10.68 0.89
C ASP A 311 1.80 10.06 0.65
N GLY A 312 1.06 10.68 -0.28
CA GLY A 312 -0.39 10.48 -0.43
C GLY A 312 -0.78 9.06 -0.86
N ASP A 313 -0.08 8.49 -1.82
CA ASP A 313 -0.24 7.11 -2.28
C ASP A 313 0.02 6.12 -1.15
N THR A 314 1.16 6.25 -0.45
CA THR A 314 1.50 5.33 0.65
C THR A 314 0.54 5.39 1.83
N ASN A 315 0.17 6.60 2.26
CA ASN A 315 -0.80 6.78 3.35
C ASN A 315 -2.16 6.17 2.98
N CYS A 316 -2.60 6.33 1.74
CA CYS A 316 -3.87 5.81 1.27
C CYS A 316 -3.82 4.31 0.97
N ALA A 317 -2.68 3.75 0.55
CA ALA A 317 -2.49 2.31 0.35
C ALA A 317 -2.66 1.55 1.67
N VAL A 318 -1.97 2.01 2.74
CA VAL A 318 -2.08 1.41 4.07
C VAL A 318 -3.47 1.56 4.66
N ALA A 319 -4.06 2.76 4.61
CA ALA A 319 -5.43 2.99 5.05
C ALA A 319 -6.43 2.14 4.24
N GLY A 320 -6.25 2.07 2.93
CA GLY A 320 -7.08 1.31 2.00
C GLY A 320 -7.06 -0.18 2.32
N SER A 321 -5.89 -0.75 2.62
CA SER A 321 -5.80 -2.16 3.03
C SER A 321 -6.58 -2.44 4.32
N LEU A 322 -6.48 -1.57 5.32
CA LEU A 322 -7.19 -1.74 6.61
C LEU A 322 -8.70 -1.57 6.45
N LEU A 323 -9.13 -0.51 5.78
CA LEU A 323 -10.54 -0.24 5.51
C LEU A 323 -11.16 -1.34 4.64
N GLY A 324 -10.43 -1.79 3.62
CA GLY A 324 -10.86 -2.88 2.74
C GLY A 324 -11.02 -4.20 3.49
N ALA A 325 -10.09 -4.54 4.40
CA ALA A 325 -10.20 -5.71 5.26
C ALA A 325 -11.38 -5.64 6.24
N ALA A 326 -11.76 -4.44 6.68
CA ALA A 326 -12.89 -4.23 7.59
C ALA A 326 -14.26 -4.18 6.88
N LEU A 327 -14.30 -3.63 5.66
CA LEU A 327 -15.55 -3.38 4.94
C LEU A 327 -15.89 -4.48 3.93
N GLY A 328 -14.87 -5.11 3.31
CA GLY A 328 -14.99 -6.05 2.20
C GLY A 328 -15.04 -5.37 0.83
N MET A 329 -14.51 -6.05 -0.19
CA MET A 329 -14.42 -5.51 -1.56
C MET A 329 -15.78 -5.13 -2.13
N SER A 330 -16.81 -5.94 -1.87
CA SER A 330 -18.19 -5.69 -2.31
C SER A 330 -18.77 -4.34 -1.84
N HIS A 331 -18.13 -3.72 -0.85
CA HIS A 331 -18.53 -2.44 -0.28
C HIS A 331 -17.56 -1.30 -0.59
N LEU A 332 -16.58 -1.48 -1.47
CA LEU A 332 -15.71 -0.39 -1.93
C LEU A 332 -16.37 0.41 -3.07
N PRO A 333 -15.94 1.67 -3.33
CA PRO A 333 -16.54 2.51 -4.37
C PRO A 333 -16.42 1.87 -5.76
N ARG A 334 -17.54 1.41 -6.32
CA ARG A 334 -17.59 0.68 -7.60
C ARG A 334 -16.93 1.46 -8.75
N HIS A 335 -17.09 2.78 -8.77
CA HIS A 335 -16.55 3.61 -9.83
C HIS A 335 -15.01 3.68 -9.81
N TRP A 336 -14.38 3.52 -8.64
CA TRP A 336 -12.93 3.34 -8.54
C TRP A 336 -12.51 1.92 -8.92
N LEU A 337 -13.20 0.90 -8.40
CA LEU A 337 -12.88 -0.51 -8.70
C LEU A 337 -12.87 -0.82 -10.21
N VAL A 338 -13.89 -0.36 -10.94
CA VAL A 338 -14.02 -0.62 -12.38
C VAL A 338 -12.97 0.14 -13.21
N SER A 339 -12.51 1.28 -12.69
CA SER A 339 -11.53 2.14 -13.36
C SER A 339 -10.08 1.82 -12.97
N LEU A 340 -9.87 0.91 -12.01
CA LEU A 340 -8.55 0.49 -11.58
C LEU A 340 -7.90 -0.35 -12.68
N SER A 341 -6.72 0.07 -13.13
CA SER A 341 -5.92 -0.62 -14.14
C SER A 341 -5.63 -2.05 -13.69
N ASN A 342 -5.65 -3.02 -14.61
CA ASN A 342 -5.31 -4.43 -14.34
C ASN A 342 -6.15 -5.08 -13.21
N SER A 343 -7.33 -4.54 -12.90
CA SER A 343 -8.22 -5.06 -11.85
C SER A 343 -8.63 -6.51 -12.04
N GLU A 344 -8.89 -6.94 -13.28
CA GLU A 344 -9.21 -8.34 -13.58
C GLU A 344 -8.04 -9.28 -13.26
N TRP A 345 -6.82 -8.92 -13.65
CA TRP A 345 -5.62 -9.70 -13.33
C TRP A 345 -5.40 -9.78 -11.82
N LEU A 346 -5.53 -8.65 -11.12
CA LEU A 346 -5.37 -8.60 -9.67
C LEU A 346 -6.44 -9.45 -8.95
N MET A 347 -7.68 -9.43 -9.44
CA MET A 347 -8.76 -10.28 -8.93
C MET A 347 -8.37 -11.76 -9.07
N ASN A 348 -7.94 -12.17 -10.26
CA ASN A 348 -7.59 -13.56 -10.54
C ASN A 348 -6.47 -14.07 -9.62
N LYS A 349 -5.43 -13.27 -9.36
CA LYS A 349 -4.36 -13.64 -8.43
C LYS A 349 -4.81 -13.64 -6.96
N THR A 350 -5.68 -12.71 -6.59
CA THR A 350 -6.26 -12.67 -5.24
C THR A 350 -7.14 -13.90 -4.99
N ASP A 351 -7.94 -14.28 -5.98
CA ASP A 351 -8.81 -15.45 -5.92
C ASP A 351 -8.02 -16.76 -5.93
N ALA A 352 -6.91 -16.81 -6.67
CA ALA A 352 -5.97 -17.93 -6.62
C ALA A 352 -5.41 -18.13 -5.21
N ALA A 353 -5.06 -17.05 -4.51
CA ALA A 353 -4.62 -17.15 -3.11
C ALA A 353 -5.76 -17.63 -2.20
N CYS A 354 -6.98 -17.14 -2.42
CA CYS A 354 -8.15 -17.60 -1.69
C CYS A 354 -8.46 -19.08 -1.95
N TYR A 355 -8.26 -19.58 -3.17
CA TYR A 355 -8.36 -21.01 -3.46
C TYR A 355 -7.34 -21.84 -2.67
N LEU A 356 -6.06 -21.42 -2.65
CA LEU A 356 -5.02 -22.11 -1.89
C LEU A 356 -5.28 -22.10 -0.38
N MET A 357 -6.06 -21.14 0.12
CA MET A 357 -6.55 -21.08 1.49
C MET A 357 -7.87 -21.86 1.71
N GLY A 358 -8.45 -22.49 0.68
CA GLY A 358 -9.72 -23.23 0.77
C GLY A 358 -10.97 -22.35 0.82
N LEU A 359 -10.87 -21.07 0.42
CA LEU A 359 -11.93 -20.07 0.51
C LEU A 359 -12.62 -19.78 -0.83
N HIS A 360 -12.19 -20.42 -1.91
CA HIS A 360 -12.72 -20.23 -3.26
C HIS A 360 -12.85 -21.56 -4.00
N HIS A 361 -13.76 -21.63 -4.98
CA HIS A 361 -14.08 -22.86 -5.72
C HIS A 361 -13.38 -22.98 -7.08
N MET A 362 -12.70 -21.93 -7.56
CA MET A 362 -11.94 -22.00 -8.81
C MET A 362 -10.84 -23.05 -8.70
N VAL A 363 -10.54 -23.80 -9.76
CA VAL A 363 -9.35 -24.66 -9.75
C VAL A 363 -8.15 -23.82 -10.11
N TYR A 364 -7.11 -23.84 -9.28
CA TYR A 364 -5.87 -23.13 -9.53
C TYR A 364 -4.66 -24.05 -9.33
N ASP A 365 -3.87 -24.21 -10.39
CA ASP A 365 -2.60 -24.93 -10.37
C ASP A 365 -1.45 -23.92 -10.25
N TYR A 366 -0.91 -23.80 -9.04
CA TYR A 366 0.17 -22.86 -8.74
C TYR A 366 1.49 -23.25 -9.41
N GLU A 367 1.67 -24.51 -9.83
CA GLU A 367 2.90 -24.95 -10.48
C GLU A 367 2.93 -24.52 -11.94
N ALA A 368 1.76 -24.54 -12.60
CA ALA A 368 1.56 -24.13 -13.98
C ALA A 368 1.44 -22.60 -14.19
N ASP A 369 1.19 -21.82 -13.14
CA ASP A 369 1.05 -20.37 -13.24
C ASP A 369 2.40 -19.66 -13.42
N ALA A 370 2.78 -19.40 -14.68
CA ALA A 370 4.03 -18.75 -15.05
C ALA A 370 4.19 -17.33 -14.48
N ASP A 371 3.09 -16.59 -14.25
CA ASP A 371 3.16 -15.23 -13.69
C ASP A 371 3.79 -15.22 -12.28
N THR A 372 3.71 -16.35 -11.56
CA THR A 372 4.27 -16.49 -10.21
C THR A 372 5.77 -16.74 -10.21
N LEU A 373 6.40 -16.98 -11.36
CA LEU A 373 7.85 -17.04 -11.47
C LEU A 373 8.45 -15.66 -11.19
N VAL A 374 9.73 -15.61 -10.80
CA VAL A 374 10.43 -14.35 -10.48
C VAL A 374 10.42 -13.39 -11.68
N ASP A 375 10.55 -13.95 -12.89
CA ASP A 375 10.53 -13.23 -14.16
C ASP A 375 9.17 -13.24 -14.88
N GLY A 376 8.12 -13.74 -14.21
CA GLY A 376 6.80 -13.95 -14.80
C GLY A 376 6.77 -14.93 -15.97
N GLY A 377 7.80 -15.77 -16.14
CA GLY A 377 7.92 -16.68 -17.29
C GLY A 377 8.24 -16.00 -18.62
N LEU A 378 8.58 -14.71 -18.59
CA LEU A 378 8.87 -13.90 -19.78
C LEU A 378 10.36 -13.55 -19.92
N GLY A 379 11.21 -13.96 -18.97
CA GLY A 379 12.62 -13.58 -18.90
C GLY A 379 12.85 -12.13 -18.46
N ALA A 380 14.13 -11.73 -18.37
CA ALA A 380 14.54 -10.34 -18.13
C ALA A 380 14.49 -9.51 -19.40
N PHE A 381 14.41 -8.19 -19.28
CA PHE A 381 14.61 -7.29 -20.43
C PHE A 381 16.10 -7.18 -20.73
N THR A 382 16.44 -7.13 -22.01
CA THR A 382 17.74 -6.61 -22.43
C THR A 382 17.82 -5.13 -22.07
N ARG A 383 19.05 -4.60 -21.94
CA ARG A 383 19.26 -3.18 -21.68
C ARG A 383 18.60 -2.28 -22.74
N ALA A 384 18.66 -2.67 -24.01
CA ALA A 384 18.05 -1.91 -25.11
C ALA A 384 16.53 -1.86 -25.02
N GLU A 385 15.88 -2.97 -24.64
CA GLU A 385 14.43 -3.01 -24.42
C GLU A 385 14.02 -2.11 -23.25
N MET A 386 14.77 -2.16 -22.14
CA MET A 386 14.52 -1.32 -20.97
C MET A 386 14.69 0.17 -21.31
N ASP A 387 15.79 0.54 -21.97
CA ASP A 387 16.07 1.92 -22.39
C ASP A 387 14.96 2.43 -23.34
N GLY A 388 14.50 1.58 -24.27
CA GLY A 388 13.40 1.90 -25.17
C GLY A 388 12.06 2.12 -24.44
N LYS A 389 11.73 1.28 -23.47
CA LYS A 389 10.50 1.43 -22.66
C LYS A 389 10.53 2.70 -21.81
N VAL A 390 11.67 3.00 -21.17
CA VAL A 390 11.85 4.24 -20.40
C VAL A 390 11.71 5.46 -21.30
N MET A 391 12.27 5.41 -22.52
CA MET A 391 12.12 6.49 -23.50
C MET A 391 10.65 6.69 -23.90
N MET A 392 9.91 5.62 -24.18
CA MET A 392 8.48 5.71 -24.51
C MET A 392 7.65 6.29 -23.36
N LEU A 393 7.90 5.85 -22.13
CA LEU A 393 7.25 6.41 -20.93
C LEU A 393 7.48 7.93 -20.82
N GLN A 394 8.71 8.40 -21.07
CA GLN A 394 9.03 9.82 -21.03
C GLN A 394 8.29 10.63 -22.10
N ILE A 395 8.14 10.07 -23.31
CA ILE A 395 7.37 10.69 -24.40
C ILE A 395 5.89 10.78 -24.01
N GLU A 396 5.28 9.67 -23.58
CA GLU A 396 3.88 9.63 -23.18
C GLU A 396 3.58 10.58 -22.02
N ALA A 397 4.47 10.63 -21.02
CA ALA A 397 4.36 11.57 -19.90
C ALA A 397 4.39 13.03 -20.38
N ALA A 398 5.29 13.37 -21.30
CA ALA A 398 5.38 14.71 -21.87
C ALA A 398 4.14 15.10 -22.68
N GLU A 399 3.58 14.16 -23.45
CA GLU A 399 2.34 14.36 -24.21
C GLU A 399 1.15 14.60 -23.28
N ARG A 400 1.03 13.84 -22.19
CA ARG A 400 -0.04 14.02 -21.20
C ARG A 400 0.03 15.37 -20.50
N MET A 401 1.22 15.78 -20.02
CA MET A 401 1.42 17.12 -19.44
C MET A 401 1.05 18.23 -20.44
N LYS A 402 1.47 18.10 -21.71
CA LYS A 402 1.14 19.08 -22.75
C LYS A 402 -0.37 19.14 -23.00
N ALA A 403 -1.02 17.99 -23.15
CA ALA A 403 -2.47 17.91 -23.33
C ALA A 403 -3.23 18.53 -22.13
N PHE A 404 -2.78 18.27 -20.91
CA PHE A 404 -3.38 18.82 -19.70
C PHE A 404 -3.25 20.34 -19.62
N SER A 405 -2.06 20.89 -19.89
CA SER A 405 -1.81 22.35 -19.90
C SER A 405 -2.55 23.11 -20.99
N SER A 406 -2.86 22.45 -22.12
CA SER A 406 -3.57 23.06 -23.26
C SER A 406 -5.07 23.23 -23.04
N LYS A 407 -5.64 22.66 -21.97
CA LYS A 407 -7.05 22.85 -21.61
C LYS A 407 -7.22 24.24 -20.99
N PRO A 408 -8.17 25.07 -21.47
CA PRO A 408 -8.37 26.41 -20.90
C PRO A 408 -8.71 26.31 -19.41
N PRO A 409 -8.14 27.16 -18.54
CA PRO A 409 -8.44 27.13 -17.12
C PRO A 409 -9.94 27.36 -16.92
N LYS A 410 -10.64 26.39 -16.33
CA LYS A 410 -12.01 26.61 -15.85
C LYS A 410 -11.94 27.55 -14.64
N ARG A 411 -11.81 28.85 -14.89
CA ARG A 411 -12.00 29.88 -13.86
C ARG A 411 -13.45 29.82 -13.38
N ARG A 412 -13.68 29.26 -12.19
CA ARG A 412 -14.81 29.64 -11.34
C ARG A 412 -14.24 30.30 -10.10
N ILE A 413 -13.90 31.58 -10.22
CA ILE A 413 -13.81 32.46 -9.06
C ILE A 413 -15.27 32.75 -8.69
N PRO A 414 -15.77 32.37 -7.51
CA PRO A 414 -17.05 32.87 -7.04
C PRO A 414 -16.91 34.38 -6.91
N LYS A 415 -17.74 35.14 -7.62
CA LYS A 415 -17.86 36.58 -7.36
C LYS A 415 -18.24 36.72 -5.89
N CYS A 416 -17.37 37.38 -5.11
CA CYS A 416 -17.76 37.97 -3.83
C CYS A 416 -19.08 38.72 -4.05
N ILE A 417 -20.12 38.33 -3.32
CA ILE A 417 -21.28 39.17 -3.14
C ILE A 417 -20.85 40.22 -2.12
N ILE A 418 -20.55 41.40 -2.63
CA ILE A 418 -20.63 42.64 -1.86
C ILE A 418 -22.12 42.86 -1.61
N MET A 419 -22.55 42.70 -0.36
CA MET A 419 -23.55 43.55 0.31
C MET A 419 -23.56 43.25 1.80
#